data_AF-A0A2E3Q1V1-F1
#
_entry.id   AF-A0A2E3Q1V1-F1
#
_cell.length_a   1.000
_cell.length_b   1.000
_cell.length_c   1.000
_cell.angle_alpha   90.00
_cell.angle_beta   90.00
_cell.angle_gamma   90.00
#
_symmetry.space_group_name_H-M   'P 1'
#
loop_
_entity.id
_entity.type
_entity.pdbx_description
1 polymer ?
#
loop_
_entity_poly.entity_id
_entity_poly.type
_entity_poly.pdbx_seq_one_letter_code
_entity_poly.pdbx_strand_id
1 'polypeptide(L)'
;MPNLLSIIVILMSSTLQSSPPPTGEPPLVVLIAGDEEYRSEETLPMLASILRRDHGFRTRILFSLDEDGLVDPERLDHIPGTEILADADLMILFTRFRALPEDQVRPILDYARSGRPIVGLRTATHAFRYPGDHPRADALNDDWPQEVLGQRWITHHGHFDEGSAPLTAVTPLETDHPTMRGVGPFDAFSWLYHVDGGGDSLPDSATHLAMGRAIKSGHGDSSRFPRSNPVTWAIERTDEGLPNRVFFTTLGHPYDFRSEDARRMLVQGVLWSLGKEKSIPEQGLPVAAPAGWKPTNAGFGGHRRGRTTDAAIAEPDTHPLPSEASGRP
;
A
#
# COMPACT_ATOMS: atom_id res chain seq x y z
N MET A 1 15.01 61.25 24.49
CA MET A 1 15.44 60.23 23.53
C MET A 1 14.76 58.93 23.94
N PRO A 2 13.78 58.42 23.18
CA PRO A 2 12.88 57.37 23.64
C PRO A 2 13.40 55.96 23.35
N ASN A 3 12.82 55.02 24.10
CA ASN A 3 13.26 53.66 24.38
C ASN A 3 13.18 52.68 23.20
N LEU A 4 14.12 51.74 23.20
CA LEU A 4 14.10 50.46 22.48
C LEU A 4 12.87 49.63 22.90
N LEU A 5 12.07 49.19 21.93
CA LEU A 5 11.14 48.07 22.10
C LEU A 5 11.63 46.89 21.24
N SER A 6 12.07 45.83 21.88
CA SER A 6 12.33 44.54 21.25
C SER A 6 11.01 43.86 20.91
N ILE A 7 10.76 43.57 19.63
CA ILE A 7 9.66 42.72 19.19
C ILE A 7 10.19 41.29 19.13
N ILE A 8 9.75 40.46 20.07
CA ILE A 8 9.90 38.99 20.00
C ILE A 8 8.76 38.48 19.10
N VAL A 9 9.12 37.99 17.92
CA VAL A 9 8.20 37.26 17.04
C VAL A 9 8.15 35.81 17.52
N ILE A 10 7.09 35.46 18.24
CA ILE A 10 6.77 34.06 18.55
C ILE A 10 6.12 33.47 17.28
N LEU A 11 6.90 32.73 16.49
CA LEU A 11 6.34 31.85 15.47
C LEU A 11 5.61 30.71 16.19
N MET A 12 4.29 30.79 16.29
CA MET A 12 3.47 29.64 16.58
C MET A 12 3.42 28.76 15.34
N SER A 13 4.18 27.66 15.35
CA SER A 13 3.97 26.55 14.44
C SER A 13 2.57 26.00 14.71
N SER A 14 1.59 26.38 13.89
CA SER A 14 0.29 25.72 13.89
C SER A 14 0.52 24.32 13.35
N THR A 15 0.55 23.33 14.24
CA THR A 15 0.31 21.95 13.84
C THR A 15 -1.12 21.90 13.31
N LEU A 16 -1.27 21.91 11.98
CA LEU A 16 -2.55 21.70 11.32
C LEU A 16 -2.95 20.25 11.61
N GLN A 17 -3.68 20.09 12.70
CA GLN A 17 -4.33 18.86 13.08
C GLN A 17 -5.38 18.60 12.00
N SER A 18 -5.17 17.58 11.17
CA SER A 18 -6.20 17.08 10.27
C SER A 18 -7.43 16.80 11.13
N SER A 19 -8.50 17.57 10.89
CA SER A 19 -9.73 17.37 11.62
C SER A 19 -10.32 16.04 11.18
N PRO A 20 -10.60 15.10 12.10
CA PRO A 20 -11.19 13.82 11.74
C PRO A 20 -12.57 14.03 11.09
N PRO A 21 -13.02 13.09 10.25
CA PRO A 21 -14.31 13.20 9.57
C PRO A 21 -15.46 13.36 10.59
N PRO A 22 -16.50 14.13 10.26
CA PRO A 22 -17.55 14.47 11.18
C PRO A 22 -18.65 13.40 11.21
N THR A 23 -18.37 12.20 11.72
CA THR A 23 -19.41 11.26 12.17
C THR A 23 -18.89 10.40 13.32
N GLY A 24 -19.75 10.04 14.27
CA GLY A 24 -19.42 9.07 15.32
C GLY A 24 -19.23 7.63 14.81
N GLU A 25 -19.15 7.42 13.49
CA GLU A 25 -18.98 6.11 12.86
C GLU A 25 -17.47 5.80 12.71
N PRO A 26 -17.07 4.52 12.82
CA PRO A 26 -15.69 4.13 12.52
C PRO A 26 -15.31 4.44 11.06
N PRO A 27 -14.04 4.82 10.77
CA PRO A 27 -13.59 5.14 9.43
C PRO A 27 -13.88 4.04 8.42
N LEU A 28 -14.27 4.42 7.21
CA LEU A 28 -14.41 3.53 6.06
C LEU A 28 -13.11 3.48 5.27
N VAL A 29 -12.45 2.31 5.30
CA VAL A 29 -11.27 2.00 4.50
C VAL A 29 -11.70 1.19 3.28
N VAL A 30 -11.46 1.72 2.08
CA VAL A 30 -11.70 1.02 0.82
C VAL A 30 -10.39 0.46 0.30
N LEU A 31 -10.34 -0.86 0.10
CA LEU A 31 -9.16 -1.60 -0.34
C LEU A 31 -9.38 -2.10 -1.78
N ILE A 32 -8.55 -1.68 -2.73
CA ILE A 32 -8.71 -2.01 -4.15
C ILE A 32 -7.65 -3.05 -4.55
N ALA A 33 -8.09 -4.28 -4.75
CA ALA A 33 -7.28 -5.42 -5.19
C ALA A 33 -7.40 -5.62 -6.71
N GLY A 34 -6.29 -5.52 -7.42
CA GLY A 34 -6.24 -5.69 -8.87
C GLY A 34 -4.82 -5.90 -9.38
N ASP A 35 -4.04 -6.70 -8.66
CA ASP A 35 -2.70 -7.13 -9.05
C ASP A 35 -2.70 -8.64 -9.26
N GLU A 36 -2.29 -9.06 -10.46
CA GLU A 36 -2.29 -10.43 -10.97
C GLU A 36 -1.02 -11.24 -10.63
N GLU A 37 -0.04 -10.62 -9.97
CA GLU A 37 1.27 -11.19 -9.71
C GLU A 37 1.50 -11.43 -8.22
N TYR A 38 1.27 -10.44 -7.37
CA TYR A 38 1.60 -10.41 -5.95
C TYR A 38 0.41 -10.65 -5.02
N ARG A 39 -0.67 -11.25 -5.53
CA ARG A 39 -1.80 -11.74 -4.72
C ARG A 39 -2.45 -10.63 -3.89
N SER A 40 -2.75 -9.49 -4.52
CA SER A 40 -3.52 -8.42 -3.87
C SER A 40 -4.85 -8.92 -3.30
N GLU A 41 -5.48 -9.88 -3.98
CA GLU A 41 -6.72 -10.55 -3.60
C GLU A 41 -6.60 -11.49 -2.39
N GLU A 42 -5.39 -11.76 -1.90
CA GLU A 42 -5.14 -12.50 -0.65
C GLU A 42 -4.56 -11.59 0.44
N THR A 43 -3.79 -10.57 0.04
CA THR A 43 -3.16 -9.62 0.96
C THR A 43 -4.17 -8.62 1.52
N LEU A 44 -5.03 -8.02 0.69
CA LEU A 44 -5.98 -7.01 1.16
C LEU A 44 -7.08 -7.60 2.06
N PRO A 45 -7.60 -8.83 1.86
CA PRO A 45 -8.46 -9.48 2.85
C PRO A 45 -7.80 -9.67 4.22
N MET A 46 -6.52 -10.05 4.24
CA MET A 46 -5.77 -10.16 5.50
C MET A 46 -5.66 -8.81 6.21
N LEU A 47 -5.28 -7.76 5.49
CA LEU A 47 -5.21 -6.41 6.05
C LEU A 47 -6.58 -5.96 6.55
N ALA A 48 -7.64 -6.17 5.76
CA ALA A 48 -9.00 -5.81 6.13
C ALA A 48 -9.50 -6.56 7.38
N SER A 49 -9.11 -7.83 7.57
CA SER A 49 -9.39 -8.59 8.80
C SER A 49 -8.71 -7.93 10.00
N ILE A 50 -7.42 -7.60 9.91
CA ILE A 50 -6.68 -6.92 10.99
C ILE A 50 -7.31 -5.56 11.32
N LEU A 51 -7.61 -4.74 10.32
CA LEU A 51 -8.20 -3.41 10.51
C LEU A 51 -9.59 -3.46 11.18
N ARG A 52 -10.42 -4.45 10.82
CA ARG A 52 -11.71 -4.68 11.50
C ARG A 52 -11.50 -5.17 12.93
N ARG A 53 -10.69 -6.20 13.12
CA ARG A 53 -10.50 -6.91 14.39
C ARG A 53 -9.85 -6.03 15.45
N ASP A 54 -8.81 -5.29 15.10
CA ASP A 54 -7.93 -4.62 16.06
C ASP A 54 -8.23 -3.12 16.19
N HIS A 55 -8.86 -2.52 15.17
CA HIS A 55 -9.10 -1.07 15.12
C HIS A 55 -10.57 -0.70 14.91
N GLY A 56 -11.46 -1.67 14.71
CA GLY A 56 -12.90 -1.44 14.55
C GLY A 56 -13.27 -0.68 13.27
N PHE A 57 -12.38 -0.61 12.28
CA PHE A 57 -12.65 0.11 11.03
C PHE A 57 -13.70 -0.62 10.21
N ARG A 58 -14.51 0.14 9.47
CA ARG A 58 -15.31 -0.42 8.39
C ARG A 58 -14.38 -0.66 7.22
N THR A 59 -14.44 -1.84 6.62
CA THR A 59 -13.62 -2.17 5.45
C THR A 59 -14.52 -2.59 4.30
N ARG A 60 -14.18 -2.12 3.10
CA ARG A 60 -14.77 -2.58 1.84
C ARG A 60 -13.64 -2.97 0.91
N ILE A 61 -13.65 -4.20 0.42
CA ILE A 61 -12.68 -4.66 -0.57
C ILE A 61 -13.35 -4.65 -1.93
N LEU A 62 -12.70 -4.04 -2.90
CA LEU A 62 -13.05 -4.10 -4.32
C LEU A 62 -12.05 -5.04 -4.99
N PHE A 63 -12.57 -5.98 -5.77
CA PHE A 63 -11.76 -6.96 -6.49
C PHE A 63 -11.90 -6.76 -7.98
N SER A 64 -10.86 -7.16 -8.70
CA SER A 64 -10.95 -7.53 -10.09
C SER A 64 -11.84 -8.77 -10.26
N LEU A 65 -12.88 -8.69 -11.10
CA LEU A 65 -13.88 -9.75 -11.26
C LEU A 65 -14.03 -10.22 -12.72
N ASP A 66 -14.21 -11.53 -12.91
CA ASP A 66 -14.57 -12.11 -14.21
C ASP A 66 -16.06 -11.87 -14.57
N GLU A 67 -16.48 -12.42 -15.71
CA GLU A 67 -17.85 -12.27 -16.24
C GLU A 67 -18.92 -12.93 -15.35
N ASP A 68 -18.53 -13.91 -14.54
CA ASP A 68 -19.41 -14.61 -13.58
C ASP A 68 -19.43 -13.92 -12.20
N GLY A 69 -18.69 -12.81 -12.04
CA GLY A 69 -18.58 -12.08 -10.78
C GLY A 69 -17.66 -12.76 -9.76
N LEU A 70 -16.79 -13.67 -10.21
CA LEU A 70 -15.79 -14.34 -9.38
C LEU A 70 -14.49 -13.53 -9.37
N VAL A 71 -13.71 -13.66 -8.29
CA VAL A 71 -12.43 -12.96 -8.14
C VAL A 71 -11.43 -13.48 -9.18
N ASP A 72 -11.04 -12.60 -10.10
CA ASP A 72 -10.03 -12.87 -11.12
C ASP A 72 -9.06 -11.68 -11.26
N PRO A 73 -7.87 -11.77 -10.64
CA PRO A 73 -6.84 -10.75 -10.78
C PRO A 73 -6.35 -10.52 -12.21
N GLU A 74 -6.48 -11.51 -13.12
CA GLU A 74 -6.05 -11.42 -14.51
C GLU A 74 -7.00 -10.56 -15.37
N ARG A 75 -8.19 -10.23 -14.86
CA ARG A 75 -9.11 -9.28 -15.51
C ARG A 75 -8.63 -7.82 -15.36
N LEU A 76 -7.99 -7.28 -16.40
CA LEU A 76 -7.31 -5.97 -16.29
C LEU A 76 -8.24 -4.74 -16.34
N ASP A 77 -9.50 -4.90 -16.68
CA ASP A 77 -10.43 -3.82 -17.05
C ASP A 77 -11.75 -3.83 -16.25
N HIS A 78 -11.86 -4.61 -15.16
CA HIS A 78 -13.12 -4.72 -14.43
C HIS A 78 -12.97 -4.82 -12.90
N ILE A 79 -13.14 -3.69 -12.21
CA ILE A 79 -13.23 -3.56 -10.75
C ILE A 79 -14.52 -2.77 -10.43
N PRO A 80 -15.67 -3.44 -10.25
CA PRO A 80 -16.93 -2.76 -9.93
C PRO A 80 -16.96 -2.25 -8.48
N GLY A 81 -17.87 -1.32 -8.19
CA GLY A 81 -18.11 -0.82 -6.84
C GLY A 81 -17.24 0.37 -6.41
N THR A 82 -16.46 0.96 -7.32
CA THR A 82 -15.55 2.09 -7.04
C THR A 82 -16.27 3.36 -6.62
N GLU A 83 -17.57 3.50 -6.90
CA GLU A 83 -18.41 4.61 -6.45
C GLU A 83 -18.46 4.77 -4.92
N ILE A 84 -18.20 3.70 -4.16
CA ILE A 84 -18.09 3.73 -2.69
C ILE A 84 -16.95 4.62 -2.19
N LEU A 85 -15.99 4.96 -3.04
CA LEU A 85 -14.92 5.91 -2.72
C LEU A 85 -15.46 7.31 -2.42
N ALA A 86 -16.69 7.65 -2.84
CA ALA A 86 -17.33 8.88 -2.41
C ALA A 86 -17.41 8.99 -0.87
N ASP A 87 -17.64 7.86 -0.19
CA ASP A 87 -17.83 7.79 1.26
C ASP A 87 -16.58 7.39 2.05
N ALA A 88 -15.49 7.03 1.36
CA ALA A 88 -14.30 6.48 1.98
C ALA A 88 -13.48 7.54 2.73
N ASP A 89 -12.90 7.15 3.86
CA ASP A 89 -11.96 7.96 4.65
C ASP A 89 -10.50 7.66 4.29
N LEU A 90 -10.23 6.46 3.77
CA LEU A 90 -8.92 6.02 3.27
C LEU A 90 -9.10 5.10 2.07
N MET A 91 -8.29 5.32 1.02
CA MET A 91 -8.11 4.37 -0.07
C MET A 91 -6.79 3.62 0.10
N ILE A 92 -6.85 2.28 0.05
CA ILE A 92 -5.69 1.40 -0.06
C ILE A 92 -5.64 0.84 -1.48
N LEU A 93 -4.57 1.15 -2.21
CA LEU A 93 -4.41 0.79 -3.62
C LEU A 93 -3.33 -0.28 -3.80
N PHE A 94 -3.74 -1.45 -4.31
CA PHE A 94 -2.82 -2.52 -4.70
C PHE A 94 -3.29 -3.10 -6.05
N THR A 95 -3.00 -2.34 -7.10
CA THR A 95 -3.42 -2.61 -8.47
C THR A 95 -2.24 -2.50 -9.42
N ARG A 96 -2.30 -3.23 -10.53
CA ARG A 96 -1.25 -3.25 -11.55
C ARG A 96 -1.85 -3.13 -12.94
N PHE A 97 -1.38 -2.19 -13.75
CA PHE A 97 -1.67 -2.10 -15.18
C PHE A 97 -3.15 -2.22 -15.56
N ARG A 98 -4.05 -1.64 -14.74
CA ARG A 98 -5.48 -1.66 -15.04
C ARG A 98 -5.83 -0.72 -16.19
N ALA A 99 -6.75 -1.13 -17.06
CA ALA A 99 -7.35 -0.30 -18.11
C ALA A 99 -8.86 -0.20 -17.87
N LEU A 100 -9.24 0.41 -16.75
CA LEU A 100 -10.63 0.44 -16.29
C LEU A 100 -11.51 1.36 -17.17
N PRO A 101 -12.80 1.03 -17.34
CA PRO A 101 -13.75 1.92 -17.99
C PRO A 101 -13.96 3.22 -17.17
N GLU A 102 -14.52 4.25 -17.82
CA GLU A 102 -14.67 5.60 -17.22
C GLU A 102 -15.41 5.57 -15.88
N ASP A 103 -16.51 4.82 -15.79
CA ASP A 103 -17.34 4.71 -14.59
C ASP A 103 -16.59 4.08 -13.40
N GLN A 104 -15.53 3.31 -13.65
CA GLN A 104 -14.72 2.67 -12.62
C GLN A 104 -13.43 3.43 -12.29
N VAL A 105 -12.77 4.04 -13.27
CA VAL A 105 -11.57 4.84 -13.00
C VAL A 105 -11.91 6.20 -12.40
N ARG A 106 -13.02 6.83 -12.82
CA ARG A 106 -13.37 8.19 -12.39
C ARG A 106 -13.47 8.32 -10.86
N PRO A 107 -14.14 7.42 -10.12
CA PRO A 107 -14.19 7.52 -8.66
C PRO A 107 -12.81 7.43 -7.99
N ILE A 108 -11.85 6.69 -8.57
CA ILE A 108 -10.48 6.60 -8.07
C ILE A 108 -9.75 7.93 -8.26
N LEU A 109 -9.89 8.56 -9.43
CA LEU A 109 -9.28 9.85 -9.73
C LEU A 109 -9.89 10.97 -8.90
N ASP A 110 -11.21 10.97 -8.73
CA ASP A 110 -11.93 11.94 -7.90
C ASP A 110 -11.54 11.79 -6.43
N TYR A 111 -11.37 10.56 -5.94
CA TYR A 111 -10.84 10.32 -4.59
C TYR A 111 -9.43 10.90 -4.43
N ALA A 112 -8.51 10.59 -5.34
CA ALA A 112 -7.15 11.10 -5.27
C ALA A 112 -7.09 12.63 -5.27
N ARG A 113 -8.00 13.30 -5.99
CA ARG A 113 -8.09 14.77 -6.04
C ARG A 113 -8.74 15.41 -4.82
N SER A 114 -9.36 14.62 -3.94
CA SER A 114 -10.16 15.14 -2.83
C SER A 114 -9.37 15.59 -1.60
N GLY A 115 -8.04 15.40 -1.57
CA GLY A 115 -7.21 15.64 -0.39
C GLY A 115 -7.22 14.51 0.64
N ARG A 116 -8.08 13.50 0.46
CA ARG A 116 -8.17 12.33 1.35
C ARG A 116 -6.96 11.41 1.19
N PRO A 117 -6.56 10.69 2.26
CA PRO A 117 -5.30 9.96 2.29
C PRO A 117 -5.30 8.71 1.39
N ILE A 118 -4.11 8.31 0.94
CA ILE A 118 -3.90 7.07 0.19
C ILE A 118 -2.80 6.23 0.83
N VAL A 119 -3.02 4.92 0.91
CA VAL A 119 -1.97 3.93 1.17
C VAL A 119 -1.73 3.13 -0.11
N GLY A 120 -0.51 3.18 -0.65
CA GLY A 120 -0.14 2.44 -1.87
C GLY A 120 0.81 1.28 -1.59
N LEU A 121 0.60 0.16 -2.27
CA LEU A 121 1.47 -1.01 -2.18
C LEU A 121 2.02 -1.39 -3.55
N ARG A 122 3.30 -1.76 -3.58
CA ARG A 122 4.02 -2.43 -4.66
C ARG A 122 3.74 -1.80 -6.02
N THR A 123 2.80 -2.37 -6.75
CA THR A 123 2.50 -2.10 -8.14
C THR A 123 1.57 -0.91 -8.34
N ALA A 124 1.09 -0.27 -7.27
CA ALA A 124 0.35 0.98 -7.38
C ALA A 124 1.17 2.11 -8.06
N THR A 125 2.51 2.03 -8.05
CA THR A 125 3.41 2.86 -8.89
C THR A 125 3.15 2.75 -10.40
N HIS A 126 2.42 1.73 -10.83
CA HIS A 126 1.94 1.50 -12.19
C HIS A 126 0.54 0.90 -12.14
N ALA A 127 -0.34 1.57 -11.38
CA ALA A 127 -1.72 1.14 -11.18
C ALA A 127 -2.49 0.99 -12.50
N PHE A 128 -2.19 1.82 -13.50
CA PHE A 128 -2.89 1.86 -14.77
C PHE A 128 -1.98 1.58 -15.97
N ARG A 129 -2.57 1.03 -17.04
CA ARG A 129 -1.91 0.87 -18.34
C ARG A 129 -2.94 0.81 -19.47
N TYR A 130 -3.33 1.98 -19.95
CA TYR A 130 -4.19 2.09 -21.13
C TYR A 130 -3.40 1.91 -22.42
N PRO A 131 -4.03 1.41 -23.51
CA PRO A 131 -3.45 1.43 -24.86
C PRO A 131 -2.95 2.82 -25.24
N GLY A 132 -1.84 2.92 -25.97
CA GLY A 132 -1.18 4.21 -26.24
C GLY A 132 -2.00 5.22 -27.05
N ASP A 133 -3.01 4.78 -27.78
CA ASP A 133 -3.96 5.64 -28.50
C ASP A 133 -5.17 6.07 -27.64
N HIS A 134 -5.27 5.57 -26.41
CA HIS A 134 -6.32 5.94 -25.48
C HIS A 134 -6.07 7.33 -24.87
N PRO A 135 -7.07 8.23 -24.77
CA PRO A 135 -6.88 9.59 -24.26
C PRO A 135 -6.32 9.71 -22.84
N ARG A 136 -6.41 8.64 -22.04
CA ARG A 136 -5.87 8.59 -20.67
C ARG A 136 -4.46 8.01 -20.57
N ALA A 137 -3.89 7.48 -21.66
CA ALA A 137 -2.62 6.77 -21.60
C ALA A 137 -1.49 7.66 -21.07
N ASP A 138 -1.35 8.86 -21.63
CA ASP A 138 -0.31 9.82 -21.20
C ASP A 138 -0.45 10.15 -19.71
N ALA A 139 -1.65 10.54 -19.27
CA ALA A 139 -1.87 10.99 -17.90
C ALA A 139 -1.84 9.88 -16.84
N LEU A 140 -2.33 8.67 -17.16
CA LEU A 140 -2.53 7.63 -16.13
C LEU A 140 -1.45 6.54 -16.11
N ASN A 141 -0.76 6.29 -17.21
CA ASN A 141 0.22 5.20 -17.25
C ASN A 141 1.47 5.52 -16.41
N ASP A 142 1.91 6.79 -16.41
CA ASP A 142 3.16 7.21 -15.77
C ASP A 142 3.01 8.46 -14.88
N ASP A 143 2.31 9.50 -15.32
CA ASP A 143 2.26 10.78 -14.59
C ASP A 143 1.49 10.67 -13.27
N TRP A 144 0.27 10.11 -13.33
CA TRP A 144 -0.60 9.96 -12.15
C TRP A 144 0.07 9.26 -10.96
N PRO A 145 0.70 8.07 -11.07
CA PRO A 145 1.34 7.45 -9.91
C PRO A 145 2.52 8.27 -9.38
N GLN A 146 3.28 8.95 -10.23
CA GLN A 146 4.37 9.82 -9.79
C GLN A 146 3.83 11.03 -9.00
N GLU A 147 2.81 11.71 -9.50
CA GLU A 147 2.19 12.86 -8.82
C GLU A 147 1.48 12.45 -7.52
N VAL A 148 0.74 11.34 -7.56
CA VAL A 148 -0.14 10.92 -6.46
C VAL A 148 0.63 10.16 -5.39
N LEU A 149 1.58 9.30 -5.77
CA LEU A 149 2.26 8.38 -4.86
C LEU A 149 3.73 8.73 -4.63
N GLY A 150 4.27 9.69 -5.37
CA GLY A 150 5.66 10.16 -5.29
C GLY A 150 6.60 9.48 -6.27
N GLN A 151 6.24 8.32 -6.85
CA GLN A 151 7.05 7.67 -7.87
C GLN A 151 6.21 6.77 -8.78
N ARG A 152 6.61 6.68 -10.05
CA ARG A 152 6.11 5.74 -11.05
C ARG A 152 6.97 4.49 -11.14
N TRP A 153 6.52 3.52 -11.93
CA TRP A 153 7.31 2.33 -12.21
C TRP A 153 8.52 2.64 -13.11
N ILE A 154 9.71 2.20 -12.68
CA ILE A 154 10.95 2.31 -13.47
C ILE A 154 11.43 0.91 -13.89
N THR A 155 11.86 0.11 -12.91
CA THR A 155 12.25 -1.30 -13.05
C THR A 155 12.50 -1.89 -11.64
N HIS A 156 12.90 -3.15 -11.57
CA HIS A 156 13.40 -3.80 -10.35
C HIS A 156 14.75 -4.49 -10.57
N HIS A 157 15.40 -4.89 -9.49
CA HIS A 157 16.68 -5.60 -9.53
C HIS A 157 16.65 -6.99 -10.18
N GLY A 158 15.49 -7.58 -10.46
CA GLY A 158 15.35 -8.78 -11.29
C GLY A 158 14.42 -9.82 -10.68
N HIS A 159 13.90 -10.71 -11.53
CA HIS A 159 13.06 -11.85 -11.14
C HIS A 159 13.98 -13.01 -10.75
N PHE A 160 13.96 -13.42 -9.48
CA PHE A 160 14.78 -14.52 -8.98
C PHE A 160 13.96 -15.53 -8.20
N ASP A 161 14.38 -16.80 -8.31
CA ASP A 161 13.87 -17.96 -7.55
C ASP A 161 12.33 -18.06 -7.52
N GLU A 162 11.65 -17.55 -8.53
CA GLU A 162 10.17 -17.50 -8.60
C GLU A 162 9.52 -16.89 -7.33
N GLY A 163 10.21 -15.96 -6.65
CA GLY A 163 9.73 -15.36 -5.41
C GLY A 163 9.69 -16.31 -4.19
N SER A 164 10.37 -17.47 -4.27
CA SER A 164 10.36 -18.48 -3.19
C SER A 164 11.38 -18.24 -2.08
N ALA A 165 12.27 -17.26 -2.23
CA ALA A 165 13.26 -16.86 -1.23
C ALA A 165 13.24 -15.33 -1.02
N PRO A 166 13.76 -14.81 0.10
CA PRO A 166 13.90 -13.37 0.27
C PRO A 166 14.90 -12.76 -0.71
N LEU A 167 14.57 -11.58 -1.24
CA LEU A 167 15.30 -10.90 -2.31
C LEU A 167 15.72 -9.48 -1.93
N THR A 168 15.15 -8.93 -0.87
CA THR A 168 15.43 -7.58 -0.39
C THR A 168 15.60 -7.58 1.12
N ALA A 169 16.75 -7.13 1.62
CA ALA A 169 16.95 -6.87 3.04
C ALA A 169 16.42 -5.46 3.36
N VAL A 170 15.43 -5.34 4.24
CA VAL A 170 14.78 -4.08 4.60
C VAL A 170 15.35 -3.55 5.91
N THR A 171 15.71 -2.27 5.92
CA THR A 171 16.23 -1.54 7.08
C THR A 171 15.40 -0.28 7.32
N PRO A 172 14.74 -0.14 8.48
CA PRO A 172 14.10 1.11 8.89
C PRO A 172 15.10 2.27 8.97
N LEU A 173 14.69 3.48 8.58
CA LEU A 173 15.51 4.68 8.67
C LEU A 173 14.98 5.64 9.75
N GLU A 174 13.74 6.08 9.60
CA GLU A 174 13.10 7.08 10.47
C GLU A 174 12.35 6.41 11.63
N THR A 175 13.08 5.76 12.55
CA THR A 175 12.49 4.93 13.61
C THR A 175 11.57 5.68 14.59
N ASP A 176 11.71 7.00 14.70
CA ASP A 176 10.87 7.85 15.53
C ASP A 176 9.53 8.19 14.84
N HIS A 177 9.46 8.07 13.52
CA HIS A 177 8.25 8.30 12.75
C HIS A 177 7.17 7.30 13.19
N PRO A 178 5.90 7.73 13.42
CA PRO A 178 4.86 6.84 13.95
C PRO A 178 4.67 5.55 13.15
N THR A 179 4.91 5.57 11.85
CA THR A 179 4.79 4.39 10.98
C THR A 179 5.87 3.34 11.19
N MET A 180 7.02 3.72 11.78
CA MET A 180 8.21 2.88 11.94
C MET A 180 8.49 2.48 13.39
N ARG A 181 7.71 2.97 14.35
CA ARG A 181 7.83 2.60 15.77
C ARG A 181 7.77 1.08 15.93
N GLY A 182 8.76 0.54 16.61
CA GLY A 182 8.89 -0.90 16.86
C GLY A 182 9.11 -1.75 15.60
N VAL A 183 9.32 -1.18 14.42
CA VAL A 183 9.62 -1.96 13.19
C VAL A 183 11.11 -2.28 13.21
N GLY A 184 11.46 -3.57 13.22
CA GLY A 184 12.83 -4.05 13.07
C GLY A 184 13.24 -4.26 11.62
N PRO A 185 14.53 -4.55 11.35
CA PRO A 185 14.96 -5.03 10.03
C PRO A 185 14.38 -6.42 9.72
N PHE A 186 14.05 -6.68 8.47
CA PHE A 186 13.52 -7.97 8.01
C PHE A 186 13.88 -8.23 6.55
N ASP A 187 13.86 -9.50 6.16
CA ASP A 187 14.04 -9.90 4.76
C ASP A 187 12.68 -10.00 4.07
N ALA A 188 12.52 -9.28 2.96
CA ALA A 188 11.36 -9.28 2.10
C ALA A 188 11.58 -10.16 0.87
N PHE A 189 10.51 -10.81 0.42
CA PHE A 189 10.42 -11.58 -0.82
C PHE A 189 10.18 -10.69 -2.03
N SER A 190 9.72 -9.45 -1.82
CA SER A 190 9.60 -8.47 -2.89
C SER A 190 10.92 -8.20 -3.60
N TRP A 191 10.86 -8.11 -4.93
CA TRP A 191 11.95 -7.59 -5.75
C TRP A 191 12.17 -6.13 -5.43
N LEU A 192 13.43 -5.74 -5.19
CA LEU A 192 13.76 -4.35 -4.91
C LEU A 192 13.47 -3.51 -6.16
N TYR A 193 12.60 -2.51 -6.01
CA TYR A 193 12.30 -1.54 -7.06
C TYR A 193 13.43 -0.52 -7.17
N HIS A 194 13.64 -0.01 -8.37
CA HIS A 194 14.37 1.24 -8.53
C HIS A 194 13.39 2.38 -8.29
N VAL A 195 13.74 3.24 -7.35
CA VAL A 195 12.96 4.39 -6.91
C VAL A 195 13.82 5.65 -7.05
N ASP A 196 15.07 5.57 -6.62
CA ASP A 196 16.09 6.61 -6.80
C ASP A 196 17.21 6.10 -7.73
N GLY A 197 17.77 6.98 -8.55
CA GLY A 197 18.96 6.69 -9.36
C GLY A 197 18.86 7.15 -10.80
N GLY A 198 19.99 7.61 -11.36
CA GLY A 198 20.10 8.06 -12.75
C GLY A 198 19.11 9.16 -13.16
N GLY A 199 18.79 10.06 -12.22
CA GLY A 199 17.89 11.19 -12.44
C GLY A 199 16.49 11.00 -11.87
N ASP A 200 16.10 9.77 -11.51
CA ASP A 200 14.87 9.50 -10.78
C ASP A 200 15.10 9.73 -9.28
N SER A 201 14.15 10.39 -8.62
CA SER A 201 14.13 10.56 -7.17
C SER A 201 12.70 10.71 -6.67
N LEU A 202 12.46 10.33 -5.41
CA LEU A 202 11.27 10.76 -4.68
C LEU A 202 11.20 12.30 -4.58
N PRO A 203 10.01 12.89 -4.45
CA PRO A 203 9.86 14.34 -4.26
C PRO A 203 10.42 14.77 -2.91
N ASP A 204 10.85 16.04 -2.79
CA ASP A 204 11.39 16.62 -1.55
C ASP A 204 10.44 16.51 -0.35
N SER A 205 9.13 16.41 -0.60
CA SER A 205 8.10 16.21 0.43
C SER A 205 8.06 14.78 1.00
N ALA A 206 8.81 13.84 0.43
CA ALA A 206 8.82 12.46 0.86
C ALA A 206 9.81 12.23 2.01
N THR A 207 9.29 11.75 3.14
CA THR A 207 10.10 11.20 4.22
C THR A 207 10.45 9.75 3.88
N HIS A 208 11.73 9.44 3.74
CA HIS A 208 12.21 8.08 3.47
C HIS A 208 12.15 7.23 4.75
N LEU A 209 11.19 6.32 4.85
CA LEU A 209 10.92 5.57 6.09
C LEU A 209 11.74 4.29 6.21
N ALA A 210 12.00 3.60 5.10
CA ALA A 210 12.81 2.39 5.06
C ALA A 210 13.58 2.25 3.75
N MET A 211 14.76 1.65 3.84
CA MET A 211 15.65 1.32 2.73
C MET A 211 15.64 -0.18 2.48
N GLY A 212 15.58 -0.60 1.23
CA GLY A 212 15.80 -1.98 0.82
C GLY A 212 17.17 -2.12 0.17
N ARG A 213 17.87 -3.23 0.44
CA ARG A 213 19.08 -3.62 -0.27
C ARG A 213 18.85 -4.94 -1.01
N ALA A 214 19.14 -4.96 -2.31
CA ALA A 214 19.01 -6.18 -3.11
C ALA A 214 19.97 -7.27 -2.60
N ILE A 215 19.40 -8.43 -2.23
CA ILE A 215 20.16 -9.64 -1.88
C ILE A 215 20.69 -10.27 -3.16
N LYS A 216 19.82 -10.37 -4.18
CA LYS A 216 20.15 -10.79 -5.55
C LYS A 216 19.77 -9.67 -6.52
N SER A 217 20.61 -9.44 -7.53
CA SER A 217 20.42 -8.38 -8.54
C SER A 217 20.96 -8.83 -9.90
N GLY A 218 20.18 -8.59 -10.94
CA GLY A 218 20.53 -8.74 -12.35
C GLY A 218 21.16 -7.48 -12.93
N HIS A 219 21.13 -6.37 -12.18
CA HIS A 219 21.86 -5.15 -12.49
C HIS A 219 23.20 -5.09 -11.74
N GLY A 220 24.22 -4.52 -12.39
CA GLY A 220 25.44 -4.09 -11.72
C GLY A 220 25.18 -2.87 -10.82
N ASP A 221 25.94 -2.74 -9.74
CA ASP A 221 25.80 -1.61 -8.82
C ASP A 221 26.36 -0.35 -9.48
N SER A 222 25.50 0.66 -9.69
CA SER A 222 25.82 1.87 -10.44
C SER A 222 24.94 3.03 -10.00
N SER A 223 25.29 4.25 -10.40
CA SER A 223 24.44 5.44 -10.12
C SER A 223 23.06 5.37 -10.76
N ARG A 224 22.90 4.65 -11.88
CA ARG A 224 21.60 4.42 -12.53
C ARG A 224 20.80 3.33 -11.84
N PHE A 225 21.47 2.31 -11.31
CA PHE A 225 20.87 1.11 -10.71
C PHE A 225 21.52 0.81 -9.36
N PRO A 226 21.35 1.68 -8.34
CA PRO A 226 21.99 1.50 -7.05
C PRO A 226 21.43 0.25 -6.35
N ARG A 227 22.29 -0.53 -5.69
CA ARG A 227 21.86 -1.76 -4.97
C ARG A 227 20.96 -1.53 -3.75
N SER A 228 20.78 -0.27 -3.34
CA SER A 228 19.86 0.10 -2.27
C SER A 228 18.92 1.19 -2.78
N ASN A 229 17.62 1.04 -2.48
CA ASN A 229 16.57 1.95 -2.89
C ASN A 229 15.54 2.12 -1.76
N PRO A 230 14.90 3.30 -1.62
CA PRO A 230 13.77 3.45 -0.72
C PRO A 230 12.71 2.39 -1.01
N VAL A 231 12.22 1.74 0.03
CA VAL A 231 11.13 0.75 -0.08
C VAL A 231 9.87 1.19 0.64
N THR A 232 9.94 2.24 1.45
CA THR A 232 8.78 2.81 2.13
C THR A 232 9.00 4.30 2.35
N TRP A 233 7.98 5.11 2.08
CA TRP A 233 8.00 6.56 2.31
C TRP A 233 6.64 7.08 2.74
N ALA A 234 6.64 8.26 3.34
CA ALA A 234 5.45 9.03 3.67
C ALA A 234 5.54 10.41 3.03
N ILE A 235 4.42 10.94 2.54
CA ILE A 235 4.30 12.30 2.01
C ILE A 235 3.22 13.01 2.80
N GLU A 236 3.53 14.20 3.31
CA GLU A 236 2.56 15.18 3.77
C GLU A 236 2.63 16.42 2.89
N ARG A 237 1.50 16.87 2.38
CA ARG A 237 1.41 18.05 1.50
C ARG A 237 0.06 18.73 1.62
N THR A 238 -0.03 19.93 1.05
CA THR A 238 -1.25 20.74 1.00
C THR A 238 -1.61 21.13 -0.44
N ASP A 239 -1.12 20.38 -1.41
CA ASP A 239 -1.32 20.65 -2.83
C ASP A 239 -2.79 20.39 -3.20
N GLU A 240 -3.45 21.40 -3.78
CA GLU A 240 -4.83 21.23 -4.25
C GLU A 240 -4.90 20.14 -5.34
N GLY A 241 -5.91 19.28 -5.26
CA GLY A 241 -6.10 18.22 -6.25
C GLY A 241 -5.22 16.99 -6.07
N LEU A 242 -4.53 16.84 -4.93
CA LEU A 242 -3.74 15.66 -4.58
C LEU A 242 -4.04 15.19 -3.14
N PRO A 243 -3.73 13.93 -2.77
CA PRO A 243 -3.86 13.46 -1.39
C PRO A 243 -2.95 14.25 -0.44
N ASN A 244 -3.48 14.66 0.70
CA ASN A 244 -2.71 15.39 1.72
C ASN A 244 -1.73 14.49 2.48
N ARG A 245 -2.05 13.20 2.60
CA ARG A 245 -1.20 12.18 3.21
C ARG A 245 -1.11 10.96 2.32
N VAL A 246 0.12 10.51 2.07
CA VAL A 246 0.38 9.26 1.34
C VAL A 246 1.36 8.44 2.14
N PHE A 247 1.03 7.18 2.41
CA PHE A 247 1.99 6.18 2.86
C PHE A 247 2.16 5.16 1.74
N PHE A 248 3.39 4.94 1.30
CA PHE A 248 3.66 4.02 0.21
C PHE A 248 4.75 3.03 0.60
N THR A 249 4.60 1.78 0.17
CA THR A 249 5.67 0.79 0.21
C THR A 249 5.81 0.07 -1.12
N THR A 250 7.04 -0.12 -1.60
CA THR A 250 7.33 -0.99 -2.76
C THR A 250 7.37 -2.46 -2.35
N LEU A 251 7.00 -2.80 -1.12
CA LEU A 251 6.78 -4.17 -0.67
C LEU A 251 5.33 -4.57 -0.97
N GLY A 252 5.08 -5.87 -1.08
CA GLY A 252 3.75 -6.37 -1.45
C GLY A 252 3.72 -7.79 -1.96
N HIS A 253 4.87 -8.45 -2.09
CA HIS A 253 4.89 -9.90 -2.23
C HIS A 253 4.15 -10.49 -1.03
N PRO A 254 3.25 -11.47 -1.22
CA PRO A 254 2.37 -11.91 -0.13
C PRO A 254 3.15 -12.51 1.05
N TYR A 255 4.34 -13.05 0.79
CA TYR A 255 5.24 -13.57 1.83
C TYR A 255 5.99 -12.50 2.63
N ASP A 256 6.06 -11.25 2.15
CA ASP A 256 6.60 -10.13 2.96
C ASP A 256 5.80 -10.02 4.26
N PHE A 257 4.48 -10.13 4.14
CA PHE A 257 3.56 -10.00 5.27
C PHE A 257 3.52 -11.24 6.16
N ARG A 258 4.43 -12.23 6.00
CA ARG A 258 4.70 -13.23 7.06
C ARG A 258 5.48 -12.61 8.21
N SER A 259 6.31 -11.61 7.91
CA SER A 259 6.96 -10.79 8.93
C SER A 259 5.93 -9.96 9.69
N GLU A 260 5.99 -9.99 11.03
CA GLU A 260 5.19 -9.09 11.83
C GLU A 260 5.61 -7.63 11.65
N ASP A 261 6.91 -7.36 11.49
CA ASP A 261 7.43 -6.01 11.24
C ASP A 261 6.85 -5.41 9.95
N ALA A 262 6.72 -6.20 8.88
CA ALA A 262 6.10 -5.75 7.64
C ALA A 262 4.60 -5.41 7.84
N ARG A 263 3.87 -6.26 8.57
CA ARG A 263 2.45 -6.00 8.89
C ARG A 263 2.30 -4.79 9.82
N ARG A 264 3.16 -4.66 10.84
CA ARG A 264 3.21 -3.52 11.77
C ARG A 264 3.44 -2.22 11.02
N MET A 265 4.44 -2.18 10.15
CA MET A 265 4.72 -1.02 9.31
C MET A 265 3.50 -0.61 8.48
N LEU A 266 2.85 -1.56 7.80
CA LEU A 266 1.68 -1.28 6.97
C LEU A 266 0.46 -0.80 7.77
N VAL A 267 0.13 -1.45 8.89
CA VAL A 267 -0.99 -1.05 9.76
C VAL A 267 -0.74 0.32 10.39
N GLN A 268 0.49 0.59 10.83
CA GLN A 268 0.86 1.91 11.35
C GLN A 268 0.79 2.99 10.25
N GLY A 269 1.15 2.66 9.01
CA GLY A 269 0.95 3.50 7.82
C GLY A 269 -0.52 3.87 7.59
N VAL A 270 -1.43 2.89 7.73
CA VAL A 270 -2.89 3.13 7.66
C VAL A 270 -3.36 4.07 8.77
N LEU A 271 -2.94 3.84 10.01
CA LEU A 271 -3.33 4.68 11.14
C LEU A 271 -2.82 6.11 11.01
N TRP A 272 -1.55 6.29 10.65
CA TRP A 272 -0.96 7.60 10.41
C TRP A 272 -1.67 8.34 9.26
N SER A 273 -2.00 7.63 8.17
CA SER A 273 -2.73 8.21 7.03
C SER A 273 -4.09 8.77 7.46
N LEU A 274 -4.76 8.12 8.42
CA LEU A 274 -6.04 8.54 8.99
C LEU A 274 -5.93 9.56 10.15
N GLY A 275 -4.75 10.10 10.44
CA GLY A 275 -4.57 11.04 11.57
C GLY A 275 -4.64 10.38 12.95
N LYS A 276 -4.43 9.06 13.02
CA LYS A 276 -4.53 8.23 14.24
C LYS A 276 -3.16 7.86 14.82
N GLU A 277 -2.09 8.56 14.47
CA GLU A 277 -0.74 8.31 14.97
C GLU A 277 -0.61 8.30 16.51
N LYS A 278 -1.52 8.99 17.23
CA LYS A 278 -1.58 8.95 18.70
C LYS A 278 -1.95 7.58 19.28
N SER A 279 -2.58 6.70 18.49
CA SER A 279 -2.88 5.33 18.91
C SER A 279 -1.74 4.35 18.67
N ILE A 280 -0.61 4.81 18.12
CA ILE A 280 0.58 3.98 17.88
C ILE A 280 1.54 4.12 19.08
N PRO A 281 1.73 3.08 19.90
CA PRO A 281 2.66 3.10 21.02
C PRO A 281 4.11 3.32 20.58
N GLU A 282 4.98 3.80 21.47
CA GLU A 282 6.41 4.00 21.20
C GLU A 282 7.11 2.69 20.80
N GLN A 283 6.72 1.57 21.41
CA GLN A 283 7.22 0.24 21.09
C GLN A 283 6.60 -0.38 19.82
N GLY A 284 5.70 0.33 19.14
CA GLY A 284 4.95 -0.15 18.00
C GLY A 284 3.74 -1.04 18.35
N LEU A 285 2.92 -1.33 17.34
CA LEU A 285 1.73 -2.18 17.48
C LEU A 285 2.06 -3.67 17.35
N PRO A 286 1.52 -4.56 18.20
CA PRO A 286 1.51 -5.98 17.89
C PRO A 286 0.54 -6.23 16.72
N VAL A 287 0.97 -6.96 15.69
CA VAL A 287 0.14 -7.19 14.49
C VAL A 287 0.15 -8.67 14.08
N ALA A 288 -0.64 -9.45 14.82
CA ALA A 288 -0.82 -10.87 14.54
C ALA A 288 -1.59 -11.09 13.23
N ALA A 289 -1.08 -11.97 12.36
CA ALA A 289 -1.82 -12.41 11.19
C ALA A 289 -3.11 -13.15 11.59
N PRO A 290 -4.20 -13.03 10.82
CA PRO A 290 -5.39 -13.89 10.98
C PRO A 290 -5.01 -15.38 10.89
N ALA A 291 -5.61 -16.22 11.72
CA ALA A 291 -5.20 -17.63 11.86
C ALA A 291 -5.37 -18.47 10.58
N GLY A 292 -6.34 -18.11 9.73
CA GLY A 292 -6.60 -18.75 8.44
C GLY A 292 -5.72 -18.24 7.31
N TRP A 293 -5.00 -17.13 7.50
CA TRP A 293 -4.24 -16.51 6.43
C TRP A 293 -3.03 -17.35 6.03
N LYS A 294 -3.14 -17.97 4.85
CA LYS A 294 -2.13 -18.84 4.25
C LYS A 294 -1.92 -18.40 2.81
N PRO A 295 -1.14 -17.34 2.57
CA PRO A 295 -1.02 -16.80 1.24
C PRO A 295 -0.36 -17.80 0.28
N THR A 296 -0.78 -17.77 -0.98
CA THR A 296 -0.06 -18.42 -2.09
C THR A 296 1.18 -17.59 -2.48
N ASN A 297 2.10 -18.20 -3.23
CA ASN A 297 3.28 -17.49 -3.71
C ASN A 297 2.89 -16.50 -4.83
N ALA A 298 3.73 -15.47 -5.05
CA ALA A 298 3.56 -14.60 -6.21
C ALA A 298 3.78 -15.35 -7.53
N GLY A 299 3.22 -14.81 -8.60
CA GLY A 299 3.34 -15.31 -9.97
C GLY A 299 2.02 -15.17 -10.74
N PHE A 300 2.11 -15.15 -12.06
CA PHE A 300 0.94 -15.05 -12.94
C PHE A 300 0.15 -16.36 -12.99
N GLY A 301 -1.18 -16.28 -13.15
CA GLY A 301 -2.08 -17.43 -13.33
C GLY A 301 -2.25 -18.38 -12.15
N GLY A 302 -1.48 -18.21 -11.07
CA GLY A 302 -1.47 -19.07 -9.87
C GLY A 302 -2.42 -18.63 -8.75
N HIS A 303 -3.32 -17.69 -9.02
CA HIS A 303 -4.33 -17.25 -8.05
C HIS A 303 -5.36 -18.37 -7.78
N ARG A 304 -6.04 -18.31 -6.63
CA ARG A 304 -7.10 -19.28 -6.30
C ARG A 304 -8.37 -18.97 -7.10
N ARG A 305 -8.75 -19.90 -7.99
CA ARG A 305 -9.90 -19.79 -8.90
C ARG A 305 -11.22 -20.14 -8.21
N GLY A 306 -12.33 -19.70 -8.80
CA GLY A 306 -13.68 -20.09 -8.37
C GLY A 306 -14.16 -19.44 -7.07
N ARG A 307 -13.52 -18.35 -6.63
CA ARG A 307 -13.87 -17.67 -5.38
C ARG A 307 -14.85 -16.54 -5.64
N THR A 308 -15.94 -16.50 -4.88
CA THR A 308 -16.75 -15.29 -4.76
C THR A 308 -16.01 -14.24 -3.92
N THR A 309 -16.44 -12.98 -4.01
CA THR A 309 -15.91 -11.89 -3.17
C THR A 309 -16.06 -12.19 -1.68
N ASP A 310 -17.23 -12.67 -1.25
CA ASP A 310 -17.49 -13.04 0.15
C ASP A 310 -16.55 -14.15 0.65
N ALA A 311 -16.30 -15.17 -0.19
CA ALA A 311 -15.38 -16.24 0.15
C ALA A 311 -13.94 -15.72 0.31
N ALA A 312 -13.48 -14.85 -0.61
CA ALA A 312 -12.15 -14.24 -0.53
C ALA A 312 -12.00 -13.34 0.71
N ILE A 313 -13.04 -12.60 1.08
CA ILE A 313 -13.06 -11.75 2.28
C ILE A 313 -13.01 -12.58 3.57
N ALA A 314 -13.75 -13.69 3.63
CA ALA A 314 -13.84 -14.52 4.82
C ALA A 314 -12.60 -15.43 5.03
N GLU A 315 -11.87 -15.76 3.96
CA GLU A 315 -10.78 -16.74 3.97
C GLU A 315 -9.74 -16.55 5.10
N PRO A 316 -9.20 -15.34 5.37
CA PRO A 316 -8.21 -15.15 6.44
C PRO A 316 -8.75 -15.48 7.85
N ASP A 317 -10.06 -15.36 8.04
CA ASP A 317 -10.73 -15.57 9.32
C ASP A 317 -11.21 -17.03 9.51
N THR A 318 -11.06 -17.88 8.48
CA THR A 318 -11.41 -19.30 8.60
C THR A 318 -10.39 -20.06 9.45
N HIS A 319 -10.84 -20.64 10.56
CA HIS A 319 -10.00 -21.58 11.30
C HIS A 319 -9.79 -22.85 10.47
N PRO A 320 -8.58 -23.42 10.44
CA PRO A 320 -8.45 -24.78 9.95
C PRO A 320 -9.37 -25.68 10.79
N LEU A 321 -10.21 -26.47 10.13
CA LEU A 321 -10.82 -27.63 10.80
C LEU A 321 -9.67 -28.39 11.48
N PRO A 322 -9.81 -28.82 12.74
CA PRO A 322 -8.84 -29.74 13.32
C PRO A 322 -8.64 -30.85 12.31
N SER A 323 -7.39 -31.12 11.91
CA SER A 323 -7.12 -32.31 11.13
C SER A 323 -7.75 -33.45 11.91
N GLU A 324 -8.70 -34.18 11.30
CA GLU A 324 -9.08 -35.49 11.79
C GLU A 324 -7.79 -36.30 11.79
N ALA A 325 -7.08 -36.27 12.92
CA ALA A 325 -6.04 -37.21 13.21
C ALA A 325 -6.75 -38.56 13.21
N SER A 326 -6.65 -39.20 12.05
CA SER A 326 -7.11 -40.53 11.72
C SER A 326 -7.12 -41.40 12.96
N GLY A 327 -8.32 -41.63 13.47
CA GLY A 327 -8.58 -42.66 14.43
C GLY A 327 -8.31 -44.01 13.78
N ARG A 328 -7.14 -44.58 14.14
CA ARG A 328 -6.94 -46.00 14.51
C ARG A 328 -7.07 -47.04 13.39
N PRO A 329 -6.60 -48.30 13.58
CA PRO A 329 -6.37 -49.05 14.84
C PRO A 329 -5.17 -48.63 15.69
#